data_AF-A0A836KHK9-F1
#
_entry.id   AF-A0A836KHK9-F1
#
_cell.length_a   1.000
_cell.length_b   1.000
_cell.length_c   1.000
_cell.angle_alpha   90.00
_cell.angle_beta   90.00
_cell.angle_gamma   90.00
#
_symmetry.space_group_name_H-M   'P 1'
#
loop_
_entity.id
_entity.type
_entity.pdbx_description
1 polymer ?
#
loop_
_entity_poly.entity_id
_entity_poly.type
_entity_poly.pdbx_seq_one_letter_code
_entity_poly.pdbx_strand_id
1 'polypeptide(L)'
;MSLAPLTDQRIPLVRRAWAQCVARLFPLKVTDTPTPSSRSLCDMSEEHFRRFIYNRYTEPQRHYHTIEHLEEMLGYLVAYEAEHGWHGTYKPAMAEELSSSSGPPKFSTEADRVAYEWTGTVLLLSVLFHDVVYDPTRGDNEEASALVAAEFLKTMQRESGLASSSSLGAVAATSAASPTSRADSFALPSASDVRGAQEDMSQQHSPSLHSETPLLWVDEHATEFVRTSTISYILKTKEHLSVEPKQPLHLTVSTAAGPASATSGAASGAHQLSRDDPLHVFLDLDLSILGHPDEDTYRRRYADNIRREYSHYARADFLKGRADFLSGLAQHPQWYKTPYFFYRLEAHARHNTAHEVKSLTAELAEVQSAP
;
A
#
# COMPACT_ATOMS: atom_id res chain seq x y z
N MET A 1 -5.11 -30.74 9.28
CA MET A 1 -5.54 -29.65 10.18
C MET A 1 -6.38 -28.70 9.36
N SER A 2 -7.67 -28.59 9.66
CA SER A 2 -8.59 -27.67 8.97
C SER A 2 -8.21 -26.24 9.36
N LEU A 3 -7.79 -25.45 8.38
CA LEU A 3 -7.41 -24.05 8.53
C LEU A 3 -8.70 -23.23 8.57
N ALA A 4 -8.94 -22.53 9.67
CA ALA A 4 -9.99 -21.53 9.73
C ALA A 4 -9.78 -20.49 8.61
N PRO A 5 -10.84 -20.08 7.88
CA PRO A 5 -10.71 -19.02 6.89
C PRO A 5 -10.23 -17.74 7.58
N LEU A 6 -9.23 -17.08 6.99
CA LEU A 6 -8.77 -15.76 7.39
C LEU A 6 -9.94 -14.80 7.19
N THR A 7 -10.68 -14.53 8.26
CA THR A 7 -11.80 -13.60 8.19
C THR A 7 -11.25 -12.22 7.87
N ASP A 8 -11.70 -11.67 6.73
CA ASP A 8 -11.42 -10.36 6.14
C ASP A 8 -11.33 -9.20 7.15
N GLN A 9 -11.98 -9.34 8.31
CA GLN A 9 -12.12 -8.33 9.35
C GLN A 9 -10.83 -7.89 10.05
N ARG A 10 -9.72 -8.63 9.97
CA ARG A 10 -8.47 -8.28 10.70
C ARG A 10 -7.45 -7.51 9.87
N ILE A 11 -7.54 -7.57 8.55
CA ILE A 11 -6.57 -6.96 7.62
C ILE A 11 -7.30 -6.27 6.44
N PRO A 12 -8.26 -5.38 6.71
CA PRO A 12 -9.13 -4.82 5.68
C PRO A 12 -8.38 -3.95 4.67
N LEU A 13 -7.34 -3.21 5.08
CA LEU A 13 -6.63 -2.31 4.18
C LEU A 13 -5.69 -3.07 3.26
N VAL A 14 -4.97 -4.07 3.78
CA VAL A 14 -4.10 -4.97 3.00
C VAL A 14 -4.92 -5.74 1.97
N ARG A 15 -6.09 -6.24 2.37
CA ARG A 15 -7.02 -6.92 1.45
C ARG A 15 -7.53 -5.99 0.35
N ARG A 16 -7.91 -4.75 0.71
CA ARG A 16 -8.33 -3.73 -0.25
C ARG A 16 -7.19 -3.36 -1.22
N ALA A 17 -5.99 -3.12 -0.71
CA ALA A 17 -4.81 -2.80 -1.51
C ALA A 17 -4.50 -3.94 -2.50
N TRP A 18 -4.50 -5.19 -2.02
CA TRP A 18 -4.33 -6.36 -2.86
C TRP A 18 -5.40 -6.43 -3.96
N ALA A 19 -6.68 -6.28 -3.61
CA ALA A 19 -7.78 -6.33 -4.56
C ALA A 19 -7.66 -5.24 -5.64
N GLN A 20 -7.23 -4.02 -5.26
CA GLN A 20 -6.99 -2.93 -6.20
C GLN A 20 -5.84 -3.24 -7.17
N CYS A 21 -4.73 -3.78 -6.69
CA CYS A 21 -3.65 -4.26 -7.56
C CYS A 21 -4.16 -5.34 -8.51
N VAL A 22 -4.76 -6.41 -7.98
CA VAL A 22 -5.16 -7.56 -8.79
C VAL A 22 -6.25 -7.22 -9.81
N ALA A 23 -7.17 -6.30 -9.51
CA ALA A 23 -8.18 -5.83 -10.47
C ALA A 23 -7.57 -5.19 -11.72
N ARG A 24 -6.31 -4.74 -11.66
CA ARG A 24 -5.54 -4.22 -12.80
C ARG A 24 -4.65 -5.27 -13.48
N LEU A 25 -4.48 -6.43 -12.86
CA LEU A 25 -3.58 -7.50 -13.31
C LEU A 25 -4.32 -8.74 -13.84
N PHE A 26 -5.58 -8.95 -13.45
CA PHE A 26 -6.43 -10.03 -13.96
C PHE A 26 -7.76 -9.50 -14.51
N PRO A 27 -8.33 -10.13 -15.54
CA PRO A 27 -9.66 -9.82 -16.07
C PRO A 27 -10.77 -10.36 -15.14
N LEU A 28 -10.74 -9.98 -13.86
CA LEU A 28 -11.76 -10.39 -12.91
C LEU A 28 -13.12 -9.77 -13.29
N LYS A 29 -14.06 -10.58 -13.77
CA LYS A 29 -15.48 -10.21 -13.86
C LYS A 29 -16.20 -10.74 -12.62
N VAL A 30 -16.87 -9.85 -11.89
CA VAL A 30 -17.61 -10.17 -10.64
C VAL A 30 -18.75 -11.20 -10.85
N THR A 31 -19.06 -11.57 -12.09
CA THR A 31 -20.20 -12.42 -12.46
C THR A 31 -19.84 -13.85 -12.88
N ASP A 32 -18.58 -14.28 -12.77
CA ASP A 32 -18.21 -15.63 -13.20
C ASP A 32 -18.74 -16.67 -12.19
N THR A 33 -19.87 -17.30 -12.53
CA THR A 33 -20.36 -18.48 -11.81
C THR A 33 -19.31 -19.58 -11.87
N PRO A 34 -18.81 -20.08 -10.72
CA PRO A 34 -17.76 -21.10 -10.72
C PRO A 34 -18.30 -22.40 -11.33
N THR A 35 -17.71 -22.86 -12.44
CA THR A 35 -17.93 -24.21 -12.93
C THR A 35 -16.99 -25.18 -12.20
N PRO A 36 -17.44 -26.40 -11.83
CA PRO A 36 -16.66 -27.31 -10.97
C PRO A 36 -15.33 -27.81 -11.54
N SER A 37 -15.09 -27.60 -12.84
CA SER A 37 -13.89 -28.03 -13.57
C SER A 37 -12.95 -26.90 -13.97
N SER A 38 -13.27 -25.64 -13.63
CA SER A 38 -12.39 -24.50 -13.87
C SER A 38 -12.01 -23.83 -12.55
N ARG A 39 -10.72 -23.55 -12.38
CA ARG A 39 -10.22 -22.78 -11.24
C ARG A 39 -10.69 -21.33 -11.42
N SER A 40 -11.43 -20.78 -10.46
CA SER A 40 -11.89 -19.39 -10.56
C SER A 40 -10.71 -18.42 -10.44
N LEU A 41 -10.76 -17.29 -11.14
CA LEU A 41 -9.79 -16.19 -10.98
C LEU A 41 -9.75 -15.66 -9.54
N CYS A 42 -10.86 -15.78 -8.80
CA CYS A 42 -10.90 -15.46 -7.37
C CYS A 42 -10.03 -16.43 -6.54
N ASP A 43 -10.08 -17.73 -6.84
CA ASP A 43 -9.24 -18.74 -6.19
C ASP A 43 -7.76 -18.55 -6.53
N MET A 44 -7.46 -18.05 -7.74
CA MET A 44 -6.10 -17.66 -8.14
C MET A 44 -5.60 -16.45 -7.35
N SER A 45 -6.41 -15.39 -7.27
CA SER A 45 -6.10 -14.21 -6.47
C SER A 45 -5.84 -14.56 -5.00
N GLU A 46 -6.66 -15.43 -4.39
CA GLU A 46 -6.47 -15.82 -2.99
C GLU A 46 -5.22 -16.69 -2.78
N GLU A 47 -4.90 -17.62 -3.69
CA GLU A 47 -3.65 -18.39 -3.59
C GLU A 47 -2.43 -17.46 -3.69
N HIS A 48 -2.44 -16.51 -4.63
CA HIS A 48 -1.35 -15.56 -4.80
C HIS A 48 -1.23 -14.63 -3.61
N PHE A 49 -2.33 -14.14 -3.05
CA PHE A 49 -2.30 -13.36 -1.81
C PHE A 49 -1.63 -14.16 -0.71
N ARG A 50 -2.03 -15.42 -0.56
CA ARG A 50 -1.48 -16.31 0.47
C ARG A 50 0.02 -16.52 0.28
N ARG A 51 0.43 -16.82 -0.96
CA ARG A 51 1.81 -17.13 -1.33
C ARG A 51 2.74 -15.92 -1.21
N PHE A 52 2.36 -14.81 -1.82
CA PHE A 52 3.23 -13.65 -1.99
C PHE A 52 3.15 -12.68 -0.81
N ILE A 53 2.01 -12.59 -0.11
CA ILE A 53 1.84 -11.63 0.98
C ILE A 53 1.67 -12.35 2.31
N TYR A 54 0.55 -13.04 2.52
CA TYR A 54 0.17 -13.52 3.85
C TYR A 54 1.25 -14.40 4.48
N ASN A 55 1.66 -15.49 3.82
CA ASN A 55 2.66 -16.42 4.37
C ASN A 55 4.01 -15.74 4.63
N ARG A 56 4.35 -14.69 3.89
CA ARG A 56 5.61 -13.95 4.00
C ARG A 56 5.60 -13.03 5.22
N TYR A 57 4.52 -12.30 5.45
CA TYR A 57 4.42 -11.39 6.60
C TYR A 57 3.98 -12.08 7.90
N THR A 58 3.61 -13.36 7.85
CA THR A 58 3.31 -14.18 9.04
C THR A 58 4.42 -15.17 9.41
N GLU A 59 5.62 -15.02 8.85
CA GLU A 59 6.74 -15.85 9.25
C GLU A 59 7.07 -15.65 10.75
N PRO A 60 7.38 -16.73 11.49
CA PRO A 60 7.42 -16.70 12.95
C PRO A 60 8.51 -15.80 13.55
N GLN A 61 9.56 -15.48 12.78
CA GLN A 61 10.63 -14.58 13.21
C GLN A 61 10.26 -13.09 13.12
N ARG A 62 9.16 -12.74 12.44
CA ARG A 62 8.72 -11.35 12.27
C ARG A 62 7.92 -10.93 13.50
N HIS A 63 8.28 -9.80 14.09
CA HIS A 63 7.56 -9.23 15.22
C HIS A 63 7.09 -7.80 14.95
N TYR A 64 7.85 -7.02 14.19
CA TYR A 64 7.46 -5.69 13.71
C TYR A 64 7.06 -5.77 12.23
N HIS A 65 7.91 -6.35 11.37
CA HIS A 65 7.72 -6.42 9.92
C HIS A 65 6.66 -7.47 9.54
N THR A 66 5.42 -7.22 9.93
CA THR A 66 4.27 -8.12 9.95
C THR A 66 3.14 -7.58 9.07
N ILE A 67 2.02 -8.32 8.96
CA ILE A 67 0.88 -7.83 8.19
C ILE A 67 0.22 -6.62 8.86
N GLU A 68 0.32 -6.52 10.19
CA GLU A 68 -0.11 -5.35 10.96
C GLU A 68 0.69 -4.10 10.59
N HIS A 69 1.99 -4.22 10.31
CA HIS A 69 2.79 -3.10 9.82
C HIS A 69 2.30 -2.61 8.45
N LEU A 70 1.93 -3.52 7.54
CA LEU A 70 1.30 -3.14 6.27
C LEU A 70 -0.04 -2.42 6.48
N GLU A 71 -0.87 -2.88 7.42
CA GLU A 71 -2.13 -2.20 7.78
C GLU A 71 -1.87 -0.77 8.28
N GLU A 72 -0.84 -0.57 9.12
CA GLU A 72 -0.46 0.75 9.63
C GLU A 72 -0.02 1.69 8.50
N MET A 73 0.86 1.23 7.60
CA MET A 73 1.27 2.00 6.42
C MET A 73 0.07 2.37 5.54
N LEU A 74 -0.81 1.41 5.25
CA LEU A 74 -1.99 1.67 4.42
C LEU A 74 -2.99 2.59 5.13
N GLY A 75 -3.05 2.58 6.47
CA GLY A 75 -3.83 3.54 7.25
C GLY A 75 -3.36 4.97 7.07
N TYR A 76 -2.03 5.19 7.12
CA TYR A 76 -1.44 6.50 6.81
C TYR A 76 -1.67 6.91 5.36
N LEU A 77 -1.58 5.97 4.42
CA LEU A 77 -1.91 6.26 3.02
C LEU A 77 -3.36 6.71 2.88
N VAL A 78 -4.33 5.98 3.44
CA VAL A 78 -5.75 6.37 3.39
C VAL A 78 -5.99 7.76 4.00
N ALA A 79 -5.33 8.10 5.11
CA ALA A 79 -5.41 9.44 5.70
C ALA A 79 -4.81 10.52 4.78
N TYR A 80 -3.65 10.24 4.18
CA TYR A 80 -3.04 11.11 3.18
C TYR A 80 -3.98 11.35 1.99
N GLU A 81 -4.55 10.29 1.42
CA GLU A 81 -5.46 10.36 0.28
C GLU A 81 -6.71 11.19 0.60
N ALA A 82 -7.30 11.01 1.79
CA ALA A 82 -8.49 11.72 2.23
C ALA A 82 -8.27 13.23 2.36
N GLU A 83 -7.10 13.66 2.83
CA GLU A 83 -6.78 15.07 3.03
C GLU A 83 -6.26 15.77 1.75
N HIS A 84 -5.54 15.03 0.89
CA HIS A 84 -4.89 15.60 -0.30
C HIS A 84 -5.74 15.44 -1.57
N GLY A 85 -6.80 14.63 -1.50
CA GLY A 85 -7.55 14.20 -2.68
C GLY A 85 -6.68 13.42 -3.67
N TRP A 86 -5.52 12.94 -3.23
CA TRP A 86 -4.61 12.14 -4.04
C TRP A 86 -5.02 10.69 -3.92
N HIS A 87 -5.47 10.07 -5.00
CA HIS A 87 -5.88 8.67 -5.04
C HIS A 87 -4.84 7.84 -5.81
N GLY A 88 -3.56 8.09 -5.51
CA GLY A 88 -2.41 7.47 -6.17
C GLY A 88 -2.11 7.93 -7.61
N THR A 89 -2.93 8.79 -8.23
CA THR A 89 -2.63 9.27 -9.60
C THR A 89 -1.59 10.39 -9.58
N TYR A 90 -0.48 10.19 -10.27
CA TYR A 90 0.57 11.19 -10.38
C TYR A 90 0.18 12.32 -11.34
N LYS A 91 0.13 13.57 -10.87
CA LYS A 91 -0.15 14.73 -11.73
C LYS A 91 1.17 15.36 -12.20
N PRO A 92 1.55 15.26 -13.49
CA PRO A 92 2.77 15.87 -13.99
C PRO A 92 2.67 17.40 -13.94
N ALA A 93 3.81 18.09 -13.81
CA ALA A 93 3.85 19.54 -13.63
C ALA A 93 3.22 20.36 -14.77
N MET A 94 3.09 19.77 -15.96
CA MET A 94 2.55 20.39 -17.18
C MET A 94 1.08 20.04 -17.46
N ALA A 95 0.43 19.22 -16.63
CA ALA A 95 -1.02 19.04 -16.70
C ALA A 95 -1.67 20.32 -16.16
N GLU A 96 -1.99 21.27 -17.05
CA GLU A 96 -2.74 22.47 -16.68
C GLU A 96 -4.02 22.07 -15.95
N GLU A 97 -4.30 22.73 -14.82
CA GLU A 97 -5.64 22.75 -14.24
C GLU A 97 -6.57 23.41 -15.26
N LEU A 98 -7.15 22.60 -16.15
CA LEU A 98 -8.27 23.00 -16.96
C LEU A 98 -9.39 23.35 -15.98
N SER A 99 -9.51 24.66 -15.72
CA SER A 99 -10.67 25.25 -15.09
C SER A 99 -11.94 24.66 -15.73
N SER A 100 -12.70 23.91 -14.94
CA SER A 100 -14.11 23.56 -15.20
C SER A 100 -14.48 22.69 -16.43
N SER A 101 -13.57 21.89 -17.00
CA SER A 101 -13.92 20.94 -18.07
C SER A 101 -13.90 19.50 -17.56
N SER A 102 -15.05 18.83 -17.52
CA SER A 102 -15.25 17.42 -17.12
C SER A 102 -14.62 16.37 -18.06
N GLY A 103 -13.59 16.74 -18.81
CA GLY A 103 -12.86 15.85 -19.71
C GLY A 103 -11.63 15.22 -19.06
N PRO A 104 -11.15 14.08 -19.56
CA PRO A 104 -9.91 13.48 -19.08
C PRO A 104 -8.73 14.47 -19.24
N PRO A 105 -7.74 14.44 -18.33
CA PRO A 105 -6.56 15.29 -18.44
C PRO A 105 -5.84 15.08 -19.78
N LYS A 106 -5.36 16.18 -20.36
CA LYS A 106 -4.53 16.13 -21.58
C LYS A 106 -3.09 15.92 -21.16
N PHE A 107 -2.44 14.90 -21.72
CA PHE A 107 -1.04 14.58 -21.43
C PHE A 107 -0.12 15.06 -22.56
N SER A 108 1.02 15.63 -22.18
CA SER A 108 2.07 16.08 -23.11
C SER A 108 2.85 14.92 -23.71
N THR A 109 3.05 13.85 -22.95
CA THR A 109 3.81 12.67 -23.38
C THR A 109 3.13 11.38 -22.97
N GLU A 110 3.51 10.29 -23.63
CA GLU A 110 3.09 8.94 -23.25
C GLU A 110 3.50 8.57 -21.82
N ALA A 111 4.72 8.96 -21.43
CA ALA A 111 5.26 8.73 -20.10
C ALA A 111 4.42 9.44 -19.02
N ASP A 112 3.94 10.65 -19.30
CA ASP A 112 3.07 11.41 -18.40
C ASP A 112 1.72 10.71 -18.19
N ARG A 113 1.12 10.19 -19.27
CA ARG A 113 -0.13 9.40 -19.18
C ARG A 113 0.09 8.15 -18.34
N VAL A 114 1.11 7.37 -18.68
CA VAL A 114 1.41 6.10 -17.99
C VAL A 114 1.68 6.34 -16.50
N ALA A 115 2.49 7.34 -16.16
CA ALA A 115 2.73 7.69 -14.76
C ALA A 115 1.43 8.10 -14.05
N TYR A 116 0.62 8.96 -14.67
CA TYR A 116 -0.67 9.38 -14.11
C TYR A 116 -1.58 8.20 -13.80
N GLU A 117 -1.71 7.26 -14.73
CA GLU A 117 -2.61 6.11 -14.61
C GLU A 117 -2.13 5.02 -13.65
N TRP A 118 -0.81 4.82 -13.54
CA TRP A 118 -0.24 3.62 -12.91
C TRP A 118 0.53 3.87 -11.63
N THR A 119 0.83 5.12 -11.25
CA THR A 119 1.53 5.42 -9.99
C THR A 119 0.82 4.83 -8.76
N GLY A 120 -0.51 4.83 -8.72
CA GLY A 120 -1.23 4.26 -7.57
C GLY A 120 -1.00 2.76 -7.45
N THR A 121 -0.91 2.06 -8.58
CA THR A 121 -0.57 0.62 -8.59
C THR A 121 0.87 0.39 -8.15
N VAL A 122 1.81 1.22 -8.62
CA VAL A 122 3.22 1.19 -8.16
C VAL A 122 3.29 1.37 -6.65
N LEU A 123 2.59 2.37 -6.09
CA LEU A 123 2.63 2.66 -4.66
C LEU A 123 2.12 1.48 -3.83
N LEU A 124 0.97 0.92 -4.19
CA LEU A 124 0.38 -0.22 -3.47
C LEU A 124 1.28 -1.46 -3.57
N LEU A 125 1.85 -1.74 -4.76
CA LEU A 125 2.80 -2.84 -4.91
C LEU A 125 4.07 -2.61 -4.10
N SER A 126 4.61 -1.39 -4.08
CA SER A 126 5.77 -1.05 -3.26
C SER A 126 5.50 -1.27 -1.78
N VAL A 127 4.36 -0.80 -1.26
CA VAL A 127 3.96 -1.04 0.14
C VAL A 127 3.84 -2.54 0.42
N LEU A 128 3.13 -3.29 -0.42
CA LEU A 128 2.92 -4.72 -0.21
C LEU A 128 4.21 -5.55 -0.28
N PHE A 129 5.20 -5.13 -1.08
CA PHE A 129 6.38 -5.94 -1.38
C PHE A 129 7.69 -5.46 -0.75
N HIS A 130 7.78 -4.26 -0.15
CA HIS A 130 9.08 -3.71 0.30
C HIS A 130 9.84 -4.62 1.28
N ASP A 131 9.14 -5.19 2.27
CA ASP A 131 9.70 -6.11 3.27
C ASP A 131 9.16 -7.53 3.17
N VAL A 132 8.72 -7.93 1.98
CA VAL A 132 8.20 -9.28 1.74
C VAL A 132 9.25 -10.37 1.97
N VAL A 133 10.53 -10.04 1.80
CA VAL A 133 11.67 -10.79 2.32
C VAL A 133 12.29 -9.99 3.46
N TYR A 134 12.37 -10.59 4.64
CA TYR A 134 12.94 -9.95 5.81
C TYR A 134 13.63 -10.98 6.69
N ASP A 135 14.90 -10.73 6.94
CA ASP A 135 15.74 -11.43 7.88
C ASP A 135 16.76 -10.43 8.44
N PRO A 136 16.75 -10.15 9.76
CA PRO A 136 17.63 -9.16 10.36
C PRO A 136 19.12 -9.50 10.26
N THR A 137 19.49 -10.72 9.85
CA THR A 137 20.88 -11.16 9.65
C THR A 137 21.38 -10.96 8.23
N ARG A 138 20.49 -10.61 7.29
CA ARG A 138 20.77 -10.47 5.85
C ARG A 138 20.93 -9.00 5.46
N GLY A 139 21.81 -8.75 4.48
CA GLY A 139 22.06 -7.41 3.94
C GLY A 139 21.50 -7.18 2.53
N ASP A 140 20.70 -8.11 2.03
CA ASP A 140 20.11 -8.14 0.68
C ASP A 140 18.58 -8.29 0.71
N ASN A 141 17.92 -7.88 1.80
CA ASN A 141 16.48 -8.03 1.96
C ASN A 141 15.72 -7.24 0.88
N GLU A 142 16.13 -6.01 0.60
CA GLU A 142 15.48 -5.13 -0.38
C GLU A 142 15.63 -5.67 -1.80
N GLU A 143 16.82 -6.15 -2.16
CA GLU A 143 17.06 -6.82 -3.45
C GLU A 143 16.22 -8.09 -3.58
N ALA A 144 16.15 -8.91 -2.53
CA ALA A 144 15.34 -10.13 -2.53
C ALA A 144 13.84 -9.82 -2.61
N SER A 145 13.36 -8.82 -1.90
CA SER A 145 11.98 -8.31 -1.97
C SER A 145 11.63 -7.82 -3.38
N ALA A 146 12.53 -7.07 -4.02
CA ALA A 146 12.36 -6.59 -5.38
C ALA A 146 12.29 -7.76 -6.40
N LEU A 147 13.07 -8.82 -6.20
CA LEU A 147 12.99 -10.04 -7.02
C LEU A 147 11.64 -10.76 -6.84
N VAL A 148 11.11 -10.83 -5.62
CA VAL A 148 9.79 -11.40 -5.35
C VAL A 148 8.68 -10.58 -6.02
N ALA A 149 8.74 -9.25 -5.97
CA ALA A 149 7.81 -8.37 -6.68
C ALA A 149 7.86 -8.58 -8.21
N ALA A 150 9.06 -8.72 -8.76
CA ALA A 150 9.25 -8.99 -10.19
C ALA A 150 8.68 -10.37 -10.59
N GLU A 151 8.88 -11.40 -9.76
CA GLU A 151 8.34 -12.73 -9.99
C GLU A 151 6.81 -12.77 -9.88
N PHE A 152 6.24 -12.02 -8.93
CA PHE A 152 4.81 -11.82 -8.85
C PHE A 152 4.25 -11.26 -10.15
N LEU A 153 4.78 -10.13 -10.65
CA LEU A 153 4.31 -9.52 -11.91
C LEU A 153 4.42 -10.49 -13.10
N LYS A 154 5.54 -11.21 -13.22
CA LYS A 154 5.73 -12.24 -14.28
C LYS A 154 4.71 -13.37 -14.19
N THR A 155 4.41 -13.84 -12.97
CA THR A 155 3.41 -14.88 -12.72
C THR A 155 2.04 -14.41 -13.16
N MET A 156 1.63 -13.21 -12.73
CA MET A 156 0.34 -12.61 -13.05
C MET A 156 0.17 -12.40 -14.56
N GLN A 157 1.20 -11.93 -15.26
CA GLN A 157 1.19 -11.75 -16.71
C GLN A 157 0.96 -13.08 -17.44
N ARG A 158 1.73 -14.12 -17.08
CA ARG A 158 1.62 -15.45 -17.69
C ARG A 158 0.22 -16.02 -17.52
N GLU A 159 -0.32 -15.94 -16.31
CA GLU A 159 -1.63 -16.48 -15.97
C GLU A 159 -2.78 -15.69 -16.59
N SER A 160 -2.66 -14.36 -16.69
CA SER A 160 -3.62 -13.52 -17.41
C SER A 160 -3.70 -13.91 -18.90
N GLY A 161 -2.56 -14.25 -19.53
CA GLY A 161 -2.53 -14.74 -20.91
C GLY A 161 -3.22 -16.11 -21.10
N LEU A 162 -3.07 -17.01 -20.12
CA LEU A 162 -3.77 -18.31 -20.12
C LEU A 162 -5.28 -18.16 -19.90
N ALA A 163 -5.71 -17.24 -19.03
CA ALA A 163 -7.13 -16.95 -18.81
C ALA A 163 -7.79 -16.33 -20.06
N SER A 164 -7.07 -15.45 -20.76
CA SER A 164 -7.55 -14.81 -21.99
C SER A 164 -7.66 -15.80 -23.16
N SER A 165 -6.78 -16.81 -23.22
CA SER A 165 -6.82 -17.84 -24.28
C SER A 165 -7.84 -18.95 -24.02
N SER A 166 -8.08 -19.32 -22.76
CA SER A 166 -9.10 -20.33 -22.39
C SER A 166 -10.55 -19.84 -22.57
N SER A 167 -10.81 -18.55 -22.32
CA SER A 167 -12.11 -17.93 -22.59
C SER A 167 -12.44 -17.88 -24.09
N LEU A 168 -11.45 -17.67 -24.97
CA LEU A 168 -11.63 -17.75 -26.43
C LEU A 168 -11.95 -19.17 -26.92
N GLY A 169 -11.41 -20.22 -26.28
CA GLY A 169 -11.68 -21.62 -26.62
C GLY A 169 -13.11 -22.08 -26.33
N ALA A 170 -13.74 -21.56 -25.27
CA ALA A 170 -15.13 -21.88 -24.92
C ALA A 170 -16.14 -21.29 -25.91
N VAL A 171 -15.88 -20.10 -26.45
CA VAL A 171 -16.76 -19.46 -27.45
C VAL A 171 -16.72 -20.23 -28.78
N ALA A 172 -15.56 -20.77 -29.18
CA ALA A 172 -15.43 -21.61 -30.36
C ALA A 172 -16.14 -22.97 -30.24
N ALA A 173 -16.21 -23.54 -29.03
CA ALA A 173 -16.93 -24.81 -28.79
C ALA A 173 -18.46 -24.64 -28.79
N THR A 174 -18.97 -23.43 -28.53
CA THR A 174 -20.41 -23.16 -28.46
C THR A 174 -21.04 -22.92 -29.85
N SER A 175 -20.24 -22.71 -30.91
CA SER A 175 -20.74 -22.61 -32.30
C SER A 175 -20.87 -23.96 -33.02
N ALA A 176 -20.46 -25.08 -32.38
CA ALA A 176 -20.48 -26.41 -32.97
C ALA A 176 -21.69 -27.28 -32.57
N ALA A 177 -22.63 -26.76 -31.77
CA ALA A 177 -23.84 -27.48 -31.39
C ALA A 177 -25.08 -26.77 -31.94
N SER A 178 -25.53 -27.18 -33.12
CA SER A 178 -26.89 -26.88 -33.59
C SER A 178 -27.89 -27.86 -32.97
N PRO A 179 -28.99 -27.40 -32.36
CA PRO A 179 -30.21 -28.18 -32.28
C PRO A 179 -31.23 -27.62 -33.28
N THR A 180 -31.59 -28.47 -34.23
CA THR A 180 -32.83 -28.36 -34.99
C THR A 180 -34.00 -28.79 -34.09
N SER A 181 -35.02 -27.93 -33.97
CA SER A 181 -36.47 -28.24 -33.89
C SER A 181 -37.17 -27.09 -33.14
N ARG A 182 -37.91 -26.28 -33.89
CA ARG A 182 -39.37 -26.30 -34.06
C ARG A 182 -40.13 -25.59 -32.93
N ALA A 183 -40.85 -24.57 -33.37
CA ALA A 183 -41.85 -23.78 -32.70
C ALA A 183 -42.88 -24.61 -31.92
N ASP A 184 -43.35 -24.08 -30.80
CA ASP A 184 -44.77 -23.74 -30.68
C ASP A 184 -45.01 -22.63 -29.64
N SER A 185 -45.93 -21.76 -30.03
CA SER A 185 -46.52 -20.61 -29.34
C SER A 185 -47.38 -20.97 -28.12
N PHE A 186 -47.50 -20.09 -27.12
CA PHE A 186 -48.75 -19.36 -26.77
C PHE A 186 -48.66 -18.57 -25.42
N ALA A 187 -49.28 -17.38 -25.46
CA ALA A 187 -50.02 -16.67 -24.40
C ALA A 187 -49.33 -16.08 -23.14
N LEU A 188 -49.32 -14.74 -23.10
CA LEU A 188 -49.73 -13.89 -21.95
C LEU A 188 -51.27 -13.64 -22.06
N PRO A 189 -52.00 -13.02 -21.10
CA PRO A 189 -51.56 -12.14 -19.99
C PRO A 189 -52.34 -12.28 -18.65
N SER A 190 -51.93 -11.55 -17.60
CA SER A 190 -52.71 -10.43 -17.01
C SER A 190 -52.24 -10.06 -15.60
N ALA A 191 -52.39 -8.77 -15.28
CA ALA A 191 -51.99 -8.04 -14.10
C ALA A 191 -52.89 -8.30 -12.88
N SER A 192 -52.38 -8.00 -11.67
CA SER A 192 -52.85 -6.91 -10.77
C SER A 192 -52.30 -7.08 -9.35
N ASP A 193 -52.22 -5.95 -8.64
CA ASP A 193 -52.18 -5.77 -7.17
C ASP A 193 -50.85 -5.92 -6.42
N VAL A 194 -50.52 -5.12 -5.39
CA VAL A 194 -50.82 -3.75 -4.95
C VAL A 194 -49.78 -3.50 -3.84
N ARG A 195 -49.21 -2.29 -3.84
CA ARG A 195 -48.45 -1.58 -2.79
C ARG A 195 -48.30 -2.22 -1.39
N GLY A 196 -47.06 -2.14 -0.88
CA GLY A 196 -46.81 -1.92 0.54
C GLY A 196 -45.42 -2.35 1.02
N ALA A 197 -44.39 -1.52 0.83
CA ALA A 197 -43.17 -1.63 1.63
C ALA A 197 -42.50 -0.25 1.73
N GLN A 198 -42.35 0.17 2.98
CA GLN A 198 -41.76 1.39 3.46
C GLN A 198 -40.38 1.00 4.00
N GLU A 199 -39.31 1.32 3.27
CA GLU A 199 -37.93 1.25 3.77
C GLU A 199 -37.18 2.47 3.22
N ASP A 200 -36.85 3.37 4.14
CA ASP A 200 -35.96 4.51 3.94
C ASP A 200 -34.79 4.35 4.91
N MET A 201 -33.63 4.88 4.51
CA MET A 201 -32.37 5.01 5.24
C MET A 201 -31.38 3.84 5.17
N SER A 202 -30.67 3.72 4.04
CA SER A 202 -29.19 3.57 4.00
C SER A 202 -28.70 3.37 2.56
N GLN A 203 -28.56 4.44 1.78
CA GLN A 203 -27.76 4.39 0.55
C GLN A 203 -26.35 4.89 0.86
N GLN A 204 -25.48 3.95 1.21
CA GLN A 204 -24.04 4.12 0.98
C GLN A 204 -23.85 4.12 -0.53
N HIS A 205 -23.33 5.23 -1.08
CA HIS A 205 -22.91 5.30 -2.47
C HIS A 205 -21.81 4.26 -2.73
N SER A 206 -22.18 3.11 -3.28
CA SER A 206 -21.25 2.27 -4.03
C SER A 206 -20.84 3.03 -5.30
N PRO A 207 -19.55 3.20 -5.61
CA PRO A 207 -19.16 3.81 -6.87
C PRO A 207 -19.50 2.83 -8.00
N SER A 208 -20.31 3.28 -8.95
CA SER A 208 -20.61 2.55 -10.18
C SER A 208 -19.33 2.36 -11.01
N LEU A 209 -18.65 1.23 -10.87
CA LEU A 209 -17.55 0.80 -11.75
C LEU A 209 -18.13 0.31 -13.10
N HIS A 210 -18.48 1.24 -13.99
CA HIS A 210 -18.80 0.94 -15.38
C HIS A 210 -17.90 1.73 -16.33
N SER A 211 -16.62 1.36 -16.34
CA SER A 211 -15.74 1.37 -17.51
C SER A 211 -14.79 0.19 -17.33
N GLU A 212 -14.64 -0.69 -18.32
CA GLU A 212 -13.70 -1.82 -18.20
C GLU A 212 -12.31 -1.28 -17.87
N THR A 213 -11.83 -1.54 -16.65
CA THR A 213 -10.52 -1.08 -16.22
C THR A 213 -9.46 -1.78 -17.08
N PRO A 214 -8.60 -1.06 -17.82
CA PRO A 214 -7.63 -1.69 -18.69
C PRO A 214 -6.64 -2.52 -17.88
N LEU A 215 -6.38 -3.75 -18.35
CA LEU A 215 -5.36 -4.61 -17.76
C LEU A 215 -3.97 -4.04 -18.04
N LEU A 216 -3.06 -4.19 -17.08
CA LEU A 216 -1.67 -3.73 -17.20
C LEU A 216 -0.99 -4.25 -18.48
N TRP A 217 -1.28 -5.50 -18.84
CA TRP A 217 -0.57 -6.23 -19.89
C TRP A 217 -0.93 -5.81 -21.31
N VAL A 218 -1.95 -4.97 -21.50
CA VAL A 218 -2.33 -4.48 -22.84
C VAL A 218 -1.44 -3.33 -23.33
N ASP A 219 -0.71 -2.71 -22.41
CA ASP A 219 0.18 -1.58 -22.66
C ASP A 219 1.60 -1.95 -22.18
N GLU A 220 2.53 -2.08 -23.13
CA GLU A 220 3.93 -2.43 -22.85
C GLU A 220 4.65 -1.33 -22.05
N HIS A 221 4.34 -0.05 -22.32
CA HIS A 221 4.91 1.07 -21.57
C HIS A 221 4.42 1.08 -20.13
N ALA A 222 3.13 0.80 -19.90
CA ALA A 222 2.58 0.65 -18.56
C ALA A 222 3.20 -0.54 -17.82
N THR A 223 3.31 -1.69 -18.48
CA THR A 223 3.93 -2.90 -17.92
C THR A 223 5.36 -2.64 -17.45
N GLU A 224 6.16 -2.00 -18.32
CA GLU A 224 7.54 -1.66 -18.00
C GLU A 224 7.63 -0.61 -16.89
N PHE A 225 6.80 0.43 -16.94
CA PHE A 225 6.75 1.47 -15.90
C PHE A 225 6.40 0.89 -14.53
N VAL A 226 5.36 0.06 -14.42
CA VAL A 226 4.94 -0.55 -13.15
C VAL A 226 6.04 -1.44 -12.61
N ARG A 227 6.62 -2.30 -13.45
CA ARG A 227 7.69 -3.22 -13.07
C ARG A 227 8.92 -2.48 -12.57
N THR A 228 9.44 -1.55 -13.37
CA THR A 228 10.69 -0.84 -13.07
C THR A 228 10.53 0.14 -11.91
N SER A 229 9.40 0.85 -11.82
CA SER A 229 9.16 1.78 -10.71
C SER A 229 8.96 1.04 -9.38
N THR A 230 8.20 -0.06 -9.36
CA THR A 230 7.99 -0.87 -8.13
C THR A 230 9.32 -1.39 -7.61
N ILE A 231 10.15 -2.00 -8.49
CA ILE A 231 11.49 -2.49 -8.14
C ILE A 231 12.36 -1.33 -7.62
N SER A 232 12.38 -0.20 -8.33
CA SER A 232 13.18 0.96 -7.94
C SER A 232 12.76 1.51 -6.57
N TYR A 233 11.46 1.54 -6.26
CA TYR A 233 10.96 2.06 -4.99
C TYR A 233 11.39 1.15 -3.83
N ILE A 234 11.22 -0.16 -3.99
CA ILE A 234 11.66 -1.14 -2.99
C ILE A 234 13.17 -0.99 -2.73
N LEU A 235 14.00 -0.93 -3.77
CA LEU A 235 15.45 -0.76 -3.62
C LEU A 235 15.84 0.55 -2.92
N LYS A 236 15.00 1.59 -3.01
CA LYS A 236 15.25 2.88 -2.35
C LYS A 236 14.97 2.89 -0.85
N THR A 237 14.34 1.85 -0.29
CA THR A 237 14.22 1.69 1.18
C THR A 237 15.58 1.44 1.84
N LYS A 238 16.49 0.72 1.17
CA LYS A 238 17.88 0.49 1.63
C LYS A 238 18.67 1.77 1.87
N GLU A 239 18.43 2.77 1.01
CA GLU A 239 19.10 4.07 1.01
C GLU A 239 18.12 5.19 1.37
N HIS A 240 17.13 4.90 2.22
CA HIS A 240 16.00 5.80 2.49
C HIS A 240 16.43 7.24 2.74
N LEU A 241 17.35 7.43 3.68
CA LEU A 241 17.83 8.75 4.10
C LEU A 241 18.80 9.42 3.12
N SER A 242 19.29 8.69 2.11
CA SER A 242 20.10 9.25 1.02
C SER A 242 19.25 9.82 -0.11
N VAL A 243 17.93 9.56 -0.11
CA VAL A 243 17.00 10.18 -1.05
C VAL A 243 16.66 11.59 -0.58
N GLU A 244 17.20 12.59 -1.27
CA GLU A 244 16.99 14.00 -0.91
C GLU A 244 15.52 14.43 -1.10
N PRO A 245 14.94 15.20 -0.16
CA PRO A 245 13.60 15.73 -0.33
C PRO A 245 13.56 16.74 -1.49
N LYS A 246 12.39 16.92 -2.10
CA LYS A 246 12.19 17.91 -3.18
C LYS A 246 12.47 19.34 -2.73
N GLN A 247 12.27 19.60 -1.44
CA GLN A 247 12.54 20.87 -0.81
C GLN A 247 12.97 20.65 0.64
N PRO A 248 13.91 21.46 1.16
CA PRO A 248 14.24 21.43 2.58
C PRO A 248 13.06 21.98 3.39
N LEU A 249 12.73 21.29 4.48
CA LEU A 249 11.71 21.66 5.44
C LEU A 249 12.35 21.91 6.80
N HIS A 250 11.77 22.81 7.59
CA HIS A 250 12.29 23.18 8.90
C HIS A 250 11.17 23.22 9.94
N LEU A 251 11.43 22.67 11.12
CA LEU A 251 10.59 22.87 12.29
C LEU A 251 10.83 24.28 12.82
N THR A 252 9.77 25.07 12.97
CA THR A 252 9.87 26.37 13.64
C THR A 252 10.00 26.14 15.15
N VAL A 253 11.14 26.49 15.72
CA VAL A 253 11.31 26.48 17.18
C VAL A 253 10.51 27.66 17.74
N SER A 254 9.36 27.40 18.34
CA SER A 254 8.61 28.41 19.08
C SER A 254 9.37 28.76 20.36
N THR A 255 10.16 29.83 20.33
CA THR A 255 10.78 30.40 21.53
C THR A 255 9.82 31.40 22.19
N ALA A 256 8.82 30.90 22.92
CA ALA A 256 8.06 31.73 23.85
C ALA A 256 7.53 30.93 25.04
N ALA A 257 8.04 31.25 26.23
CA ALA A 257 7.50 30.84 27.52
C ALA A 257 6.22 31.65 27.84
N GLY A 258 5.13 30.96 28.14
CA GLY A 258 3.90 31.54 28.71
C GLY A 258 2.72 30.57 28.62
N PRO A 259 1.89 30.40 29.67
CA PRO A 259 0.79 29.44 29.64
C PRO A 259 -0.41 30.08 28.93
N ALA A 260 -0.70 29.65 27.71
CA ALA A 260 -1.96 29.98 27.06
C ALA A 260 -2.34 28.87 26.05
N SER A 261 -3.45 28.21 26.38
CA SER A 261 -4.45 27.62 25.48
C SER A 261 -3.94 26.99 24.18
N ALA A 262 -4.05 25.66 24.10
CA ALA A 262 -4.04 24.92 22.84
C ALA A 262 -5.24 25.36 21.97
N THR A 263 -5.12 26.50 21.30
CA THR A 263 -5.93 26.85 20.15
C THR A 263 -5.25 26.26 18.94
N SER A 264 -5.92 25.28 18.32
CA SER A 264 -5.75 24.84 16.95
C SER A 264 -5.45 26.01 16.02
N GLY A 265 -4.15 26.23 15.77
CA GLY A 265 -3.65 27.23 14.83
C GLY A 265 -3.82 26.69 13.42
N ALA A 266 -4.70 27.35 12.68
CA ALA A 266 -5.10 27.02 11.32
C ALA A 266 -3.94 26.67 10.38
N ALA A 267 -3.96 25.44 9.87
CA ALA A 267 -3.44 25.12 8.55
C ALA A 267 -4.41 25.70 7.49
N SER A 268 -4.50 27.02 7.40
CA SER A 268 -5.27 27.69 6.36
C SER A 268 -4.32 28.29 5.33
N GLY A 269 -4.31 27.73 4.12
CA GLY A 269 -3.82 28.44 2.94
C GLY A 269 -2.68 27.78 2.17
N ALA A 270 -2.82 26.50 1.81
CA ALA A 270 -2.24 25.98 0.56
C ALA A 270 -3.02 24.72 0.15
N HIS A 271 -4.16 24.88 -0.54
CA HIS A 271 -4.63 23.83 -1.44
C HIS A 271 -3.65 23.75 -2.62
N GLN A 272 -2.47 23.19 -2.37
CA GLN A 272 -1.60 22.69 -3.42
C GLN A 272 -2.09 21.26 -3.67
N LEU A 273 -2.91 21.07 -4.69
CA LEU A 273 -3.23 19.75 -5.22
C LEU A 273 -1.91 18.98 -5.36
N SER A 274 -1.77 17.87 -4.61
CA SER A 274 -0.48 17.25 -4.28
C SER A 274 0.43 17.07 -5.52
N ARG A 275 1.62 17.70 -5.44
CA ARG A 275 2.80 17.52 -6.31
C ARG A 275 3.86 16.65 -5.62
N ASP A 276 3.50 15.99 -4.54
CA ASP A 276 4.45 15.17 -3.79
C ASP A 276 5.01 14.09 -4.71
N ASP A 277 6.30 13.81 -4.55
CA ASP A 277 6.88 12.67 -5.24
C ASP A 277 6.25 11.38 -4.70
N PRO A 278 5.68 10.50 -5.54
CA PRO A 278 5.13 9.25 -5.07
C PRO A 278 6.18 8.37 -4.37
N LEU A 279 7.46 8.48 -4.76
CA LEU A 279 8.56 7.83 -4.04
C LEU A 279 8.71 8.40 -2.63
N HIS A 280 8.60 9.73 -2.48
CA HIS A 280 8.70 10.37 -1.17
C HIS A 280 7.53 10.02 -0.26
N VAL A 281 6.31 9.94 -0.81
CA VAL A 281 5.14 9.44 -0.06
C VAL A 281 5.40 8.02 0.41
N PHE A 282 5.84 7.12 -0.47
CA PHE A 282 6.16 5.73 -0.12
C PHE A 282 7.20 5.64 1.01
N LEU A 283 8.31 6.37 0.87
CA LEU A 283 9.38 6.40 1.88
C LEU A 283 8.87 6.99 3.21
N ASP A 284 8.04 8.03 3.20
CA ASP A 284 7.48 8.59 4.42
C ASP A 284 6.52 7.61 5.14
N LEU A 285 5.77 6.79 4.38
CA LEU A 285 4.93 5.73 4.94
C LEU A 285 5.76 4.68 5.69
N ASP A 286 6.89 4.27 5.12
CA ASP A 286 7.81 3.28 5.70
C ASP A 286 8.37 3.73 7.06
N LEU A 287 8.71 5.02 7.20
CA LEU A 287 9.17 5.60 8.47
C LEU A 287 8.06 6.11 9.40
N SER A 288 6.79 5.97 9.02
CA SER A 288 5.67 6.62 9.72
C SER A 288 5.57 6.25 11.21
N ILE A 289 5.92 5.02 11.58
CA ILE A 289 5.88 4.55 12.96
C ILE A 289 6.80 5.36 13.89
N LEU A 290 7.92 5.89 13.36
CA LEU A 290 8.88 6.63 14.17
C LEU A 290 8.22 7.85 14.79
N GLY A 291 7.36 8.54 14.03
CA GLY A 291 6.62 9.72 14.45
C GLY A 291 5.27 9.45 15.10
N HIS A 292 4.99 8.23 15.56
CA HIS A 292 3.74 7.94 16.25
C HIS A 292 3.57 8.87 17.46
N PRO A 293 2.42 9.57 17.60
CA PRO A 293 2.25 10.62 18.62
C PRO A 293 2.13 10.06 20.05
N ASP A 294 1.65 8.82 20.19
CA ASP A 294 1.67 8.10 21.46
C ASP A 294 2.97 7.29 21.60
N GLU A 295 3.83 7.73 22.52
CA GLU A 295 5.14 7.15 22.81
C GLU A 295 5.03 5.70 23.31
N ASP A 296 3.99 5.37 24.08
CA ASP A 296 3.79 4.01 24.57
C ASP A 296 3.43 3.04 23.44
N THR A 297 2.74 3.54 22.41
CA THR A 297 2.48 2.77 21.19
C THR A 297 3.76 2.61 20.39
N TYR A 298 4.54 3.68 20.16
CA TYR A 298 5.87 3.58 19.53
C TYR A 298 6.73 2.51 20.22
N ARG A 299 6.88 2.59 21.55
CA ARG A 299 7.69 1.64 22.31
C ARG A 299 7.21 0.20 22.15
N ARG A 300 5.92 -0.06 22.40
CA ARG A 300 5.38 -1.44 22.44
C ARG A 300 5.18 -2.06 21.07
N ARG A 301 4.84 -1.26 20.05
CA ARG A 301 4.59 -1.75 18.69
C ARG A 301 5.86 -1.82 17.85
N TYR A 302 6.78 -0.87 18.04
CA TYR A 302 8.00 -0.79 17.26
C TYR A 302 9.22 -1.25 18.06
N ALA A 303 9.69 -0.46 19.03
CA ALA A 303 10.98 -0.70 19.67
C ALA A 303 11.09 -2.10 20.33
N ASP A 304 10.07 -2.52 21.08
CA ASP A 304 10.03 -3.84 21.73
C ASP A 304 9.99 -4.99 20.71
N ASN A 305 9.30 -4.80 19.59
CA ASN A 305 9.21 -5.82 18.53
C ASN A 305 10.51 -5.90 17.72
N ILE A 306 11.16 -4.77 17.43
CA ILE A 306 12.51 -4.75 16.87
C ILE A 306 13.47 -5.49 17.81
N ARG A 307 13.40 -5.28 19.13
CA ARG A 307 14.23 -6.05 20.08
C ARG A 307 14.00 -7.55 19.95
N ARG A 308 12.77 -8.01 19.69
CA ARG A 308 12.46 -9.44 19.50
C ARG A 308 13.03 -9.99 18.20
N GLU A 309 12.95 -9.25 17.09
CA GLU A 309 13.55 -9.67 15.81
C GLU A 309 15.07 -9.83 15.93
N TYR A 310 15.72 -8.95 16.69
CA TYR A 310 17.15 -8.99 16.96
C TYR A 310 17.52 -9.82 18.21
N SER A 311 16.61 -10.67 18.72
CA SER A 311 16.82 -11.45 19.95
C SER A 311 18.00 -12.42 19.91
N HIS A 312 18.46 -12.78 18.71
CA HIS A 312 19.64 -13.61 18.46
C HIS A 312 20.97 -12.90 18.78
N TYR A 313 20.99 -11.57 18.87
CA TYR A 313 22.13 -10.82 19.40
C TYR A 313 22.10 -10.76 20.92
N ALA A 314 23.29 -10.82 21.53
CA ALA A 314 23.46 -10.61 22.96
C ALA A 314 22.90 -9.23 23.36
N ARG A 315 22.38 -9.13 24.58
CA ARG A 315 21.67 -7.92 25.03
C ARG A 315 22.53 -6.67 24.91
N ALA A 316 23.77 -6.70 25.38
CA ALA A 316 24.68 -5.56 25.31
C ALA A 316 24.98 -5.13 23.86
N ASP A 317 25.21 -6.09 22.96
CA ASP A 317 25.48 -5.81 21.54
C ASP A 317 24.28 -5.17 20.85
N PHE A 318 23.06 -5.67 21.12
CA PHE A 318 21.83 -5.07 20.61
C PHE A 318 21.64 -3.64 21.12
N LEU A 319 21.76 -3.43 22.43
CA LEU A 319 21.57 -2.09 23.04
C LEU A 319 22.53 -1.08 22.42
N LYS A 320 23.81 -1.44 22.30
CA LYS A 320 24.84 -0.60 21.68
C LYS A 320 24.54 -0.34 20.21
N GLY A 321 24.31 -1.39 19.42
CA GLY A 321 24.06 -1.29 17.98
C GLY A 321 22.80 -0.47 17.65
N ARG A 322 21.71 -0.68 18.39
CA ARG A 322 20.45 0.06 18.23
C ARG A 322 20.61 1.54 18.60
N ALA A 323 21.27 1.83 19.72
CA ALA A 323 21.52 3.22 20.13
C ALA A 323 22.41 3.95 19.11
N ASP A 324 23.43 3.29 18.58
CA ASP A 324 24.32 3.85 17.55
C ASP A 324 23.57 4.09 16.23
N PHE A 325 22.76 3.12 15.78
CA PHE A 325 21.92 3.26 14.58
C PHE A 325 20.99 4.47 14.68
N LEU A 326 20.22 4.57 15.77
CA LEU A 326 19.28 5.66 15.99
C LEU A 326 19.97 7.02 16.16
N SER A 327 21.15 7.04 16.80
CA SER A 327 21.96 8.25 16.92
C SER A 327 22.52 8.71 15.56
N GLY A 328 22.88 7.78 14.68
CA GLY A 328 23.27 8.06 13.30
C GLY A 328 22.09 8.61 12.48
N LEU A 329 20.93 7.95 12.58
CA LEU A 329 19.67 8.38 11.96
C LEU A 329 19.34 9.85 12.31
N ALA A 330 19.52 10.22 13.58
CA ALA A 330 19.26 11.57 14.09
C ALA A 330 20.15 12.69 13.55
N GLN A 331 21.27 12.35 12.91
CA GLN A 331 22.13 13.34 12.27
C GLN A 331 21.54 13.89 10.97
N HIS A 332 20.58 13.17 10.36
CA HIS A 332 19.91 13.66 9.16
C HIS A 332 18.99 14.85 9.50
N PRO A 333 19.07 15.97 8.75
CA PRO A 333 18.35 17.20 9.07
C PRO A 333 16.84 17.11 8.84
N GLN A 334 16.39 16.16 8.03
CA GLN A 334 15.00 15.94 7.67
C GLN A 334 14.81 14.44 7.39
N TRP A 335 13.85 13.80 8.07
CA TRP A 335 13.57 12.37 7.87
C TRP A 335 12.41 12.18 6.90
N TYR A 336 11.32 12.91 7.11
CA TYR A 336 10.15 12.88 6.24
C TYR A 336 10.29 13.87 5.08
N LYS A 337 10.06 13.39 3.86
CA LYS A 337 10.38 14.08 2.60
C LYS A 337 9.26 14.95 2.09
N THR A 338 8.02 14.63 2.43
CA THR A 338 6.83 15.39 2.03
C THR A 338 6.41 16.36 3.15
N PRO A 339 5.82 17.52 2.81
CA PRO A 339 5.27 18.44 3.81
C PRO A 339 4.23 17.78 4.72
N TYR A 340 3.39 16.89 4.19
CA TYR A 340 2.34 16.23 4.96
C TYR A 340 2.89 15.43 6.14
N PHE A 341 3.84 14.52 5.87
CA PHE A 341 4.41 13.67 6.90
C PHE A 341 5.38 14.46 7.77
N PHE A 342 6.17 15.37 7.21
CA PHE A 342 7.13 16.17 7.98
C PHE A 342 6.47 16.97 9.10
N TYR A 343 5.45 17.78 8.80
CA TYR A 343 4.83 18.63 9.83
C TYR A 343 4.01 17.85 10.86
N ARG A 344 3.70 16.58 10.60
CA ARG A 344 2.94 15.73 11.52
C ARG A 344 3.82 14.82 12.36
N LEU A 345 4.87 14.27 11.76
CA LEU A 345 5.62 13.16 12.33
C LEU A 345 7.04 13.51 12.74
N GLU A 346 7.70 14.49 12.12
CA GLU A 346 9.14 14.75 12.34
C GLU A 346 9.46 15.07 13.81
N ALA A 347 8.68 15.94 14.44
CA ALA A 347 8.89 16.33 15.83
C ALA A 347 8.72 15.14 16.80
N HIS A 348 7.69 14.32 16.58
CA HIS A 348 7.45 13.10 17.35
C HIS A 348 8.55 12.07 17.09
N ALA A 349 8.99 11.90 15.85
CA ALA A 349 10.02 10.93 15.48
C ALA A 349 11.36 11.24 16.14
N ARG A 350 11.74 12.52 16.18
CA ARG A 350 12.92 13.00 16.89
C ARG A 350 12.79 12.80 18.40
N HIS A 351 11.63 13.09 18.98
CA HIS A 351 11.38 12.90 20.41
C HIS A 351 11.47 11.42 20.81
N ASN A 352 10.71 10.56 20.12
CA ASN A 352 10.63 9.12 20.35
C ASN A 352 12.02 8.47 20.24
N THR A 353 12.75 8.78 19.16
CA THR A 353 14.09 8.23 18.94
C THR A 353 15.10 8.71 19.97
N ALA A 354 15.07 9.99 20.35
CA ALA A 354 15.95 10.51 21.40
C ALA A 354 15.68 9.85 22.76
N HIS A 355 14.41 9.59 23.08
CA HIS A 355 14.03 8.89 24.29
C HIS A 355 14.47 7.41 24.26
N GLU A 356 14.29 6.72 23.12
CA GLU A 356 14.78 5.34 22.93
C GLU A 356 16.30 5.27 23.14
N VAL A 357 17.08 6.15 22.50
CA VAL A 357 18.55 6.21 22.65
C VAL A 357 18.95 6.41 24.11
N LYS A 358 18.29 7.32 24.83
CA LYS A 358 18.55 7.56 26.25
C LYS A 358 18.30 6.31 27.08
N SER A 359 17.16 5.64 26.86
CA SER A 359 16.79 4.40 27.57
C SER A 359 17.80 3.28 27.29
N LEU A 360 18.15 3.05 26.03
CA LEU A 360 19.09 2.01 25.61
C LEU A 360 20.49 2.23 26.21
N THR A 361 20.95 3.48 26.26
CA THR A 361 22.27 3.84 26.80
C THR A 361 22.32 3.65 28.32
N ALA A 362 21.26 4.02 29.03
CA ALA A 362 21.16 3.80 30.47
C ALA A 362 21.18 2.29 30.79
N GLU A 363 20.37 1.50 30.07
CA GLU A 363 20.32 0.05 30.25
C GLU A 363 21.66 -0.63 29.92
N LEU A 364 22.36 -0.17 28.86
CA LEU A 364 23.67 -0.70 28.51
C LEU A 364 24.69 -0.50 29.64
N ALA A 365 24.69 0.67 30.28
CA ALA A 365 25.55 0.96 31.42
C ALA A 365 25.26 0.03 32.60
N GLU A 366 23.98 -0.25 32.88
CA GLU A 366 23.57 -1.21 33.91
C GLU A 366 24.08 -2.61 33.59
N VAL A 367 23.85 -3.11 32.36
CA VAL A 367 24.30 -4.44 31.92
C VAL A 367 25.83 -4.59 31.99
N GLN A 368 26.59 -3.55 31.67
CA GLN A 368 28.05 -3.56 31.74
C GLN A 368 28.60 -3.45 33.16
N SER A 369 27.83 -2.85 34.07
CA SER A 369 28.19 -2.71 35.49
C SER A 369 27.76 -3.91 36.35
N ALA A 370 26.95 -4.82 35.80
CA ALA A 370 26.53 -6.02 36.49
C ALA A 370 27.74 -6.95 36.75
N PRO A 371 27.92 -7.41 38.00
CA PRO A 371 29.13 -8.13 38.44
C PRO A 371 29.29 -9.53 37.85
#